data_AF-A0A143ZIG7-F1
#
_entry.id   AF-A0A143ZIG7-F1
#
_cell.length_a   1.000
_cell.length_b   1.000
_cell.length_c   1.000
_cell.angle_alpha   90.00
_cell.angle_beta   90.00
_cell.angle_gamma   90.00
#
_symmetry.space_group_name_H-M   'P 1'
#
loop_
_entity.id
_entity.type
_entity.pdbx_description
1 polymer ?
#
loop_
_entity_poly.entity_id
_entity_poly.type
_entity_poly.pdbx_seq_one_letter_code
_entity_poly.pdbx_strand_id
1 'polypeptide(L)' 'MARLQRGPAITAHIDDYQRGFLRRLSERDGKEVFSKGSRQRLAGEALVQAGYARTHAIFSHAFEITPAGDYYLDRLLGVH' A
#
# COMPACT_ATOMS: atom_id res chain seq x y z
N MET A 1 28.44 12.91 3.86
CA MET A 1 27.12 13.31 4.38
C MET A 1 26.13 12.17 4.12
N ALA A 2 26.10 11.15 4.98
CA ALA A 2 25.18 10.02 4.82
C ALA A 2 23.77 10.46 5.25
N ARG A 3 22.84 10.52 4.31
CA ARG A 3 21.42 10.80 4.56
C ARG A 3 20.90 9.63 5.40
N LEU A 4 20.58 9.86 6.67
CA LEU A 4 19.82 8.91 7.48
C LEU A 4 18.53 8.58 6.70
N GLN A 5 18.48 7.40 6.09
CA GLN A 5 17.24 6.78 5.67
C GLN A 5 16.45 6.53 6.96
N ARG A 6 15.60 7.50 7.32
CA ARG A 6 14.52 7.26 8.26
C ARG A 6 13.74 6.09 7.67
N GLY A 7 13.83 4.91 8.28
CA GLY A 7 12.91 3.81 7.98
C GLY A 7 11.48 4.36 7.99
N PRO A 8 10.59 3.86 7.12
CA PRO A 8 9.28 4.47 6.91
C PRO A 8 8.61 4.63 8.27
N ALA A 9 8.41 5.88 8.67
CA ALA A 9 7.64 6.19 9.85
C ALA A 9 6.24 5.62 9.57
N ILE A 10 5.89 4.53 10.25
CA ILE A 10 4.58 3.89 10.20
C ILE A 10 3.60 4.85 10.89
N THR A 11 3.29 5.97 10.23
CA THR A 11 2.42 7.06 10.70
C THR A 11 1.86 7.88 9.54
N ALA A 12 1.91 7.38 8.30
CA ALA A 12 1.11 7.98 7.23
C ALA A 12 -0.37 7.68 7.54
N HIS A 13 -1.12 8.72 7.91
CA HIS A 13 -2.55 8.64 8.16
C HIS A 13 -3.23 8.32 6.82
N ILE A 14 -3.53 7.04 6.57
CA ILE A 14 -4.20 6.65 5.33
C ILE A 14 -5.71 6.93 5.43
N ASP A 15 -6.27 7.50 4.37
CA ASP A 15 -7.71 7.77 4.28
C ASP A 15 -8.53 6.49 4.04
N ASP A 16 -9.86 6.56 4.20
CA ASP A 16 -10.75 5.41 4.02
C ASP A 16 -10.70 4.81 2.62
N TYR A 17 -10.42 5.64 1.61
CA TYR A 17 -10.31 5.18 0.22
C TYR A 17 -9.01 4.39 0.01
N GLN A 18 -7.88 4.88 0.53
CA GLN A 18 -6.58 4.21 0.55
C GLN A 18 -6.67 2.89 1.32
N ARG A 19 -7.35 2.88 2.47
CA ARG A 19 -7.59 1.66 3.24
C ARG A 19 -8.42 0.64 2.46
N GLY A 20 -9.48 1.10 1.78
CA GLY A 20 -10.30 0.26 0.90
C GLY A 20 -9.53 -0.26 -0.32
N PHE A 21 -8.54 0.49 -0.81
CA PHE A 21 -7.65 0.04 -1.88
C PHE A 21 -6.62 -0.98 -1.35
N LEU A 22 -6.04 -0.76 -0.17
CA LEU A 22 -5.14 -1.69 0.49
C LEU A 22 -5.82 -3.03 0.77
N ARG A 23 -7.08 -3.02 1.24
CA ARG A 23 -7.86 -4.25 1.42
C ARG A 23 -8.03 -5.04 0.12
N ARG A 24 -8.30 -4.36 -0.99
CA ARG A 24 -8.37 -5.01 -2.32
C ARG A 24 -7.04 -5.61 -2.77
N LEU A 25 -5.91 -5.04 -2.35
CA LEU A 25 -4.59 -5.62 -2.60
C LEU A 25 -4.38 -6.91 -1.80
N SER A 26 -4.80 -6.94 -0.52
CA SER A 26 -4.73 -8.14 0.34
C SER A 26 -5.64 -9.27 -0.18
N GLU A 27 -6.88 -8.95 -0.59
CA GLU A 27 -7.85 -9.90 -1.16
C GLU A 27 -7.34 -10.59 -2.45
N ARG A 28 -6.30 -10.05 -3.09
CA ARG A 28 -5.74 -10.54 -4.35
C ARG A 28 -4.60 -11.54 -4.16
N ASP A 29 -4.23 -11.89 -2.94
CA ASP A 29 -3.27 -12.97 -2.60
C ASP A 29 -1.96 -12.86 -3.40
N GLY A 30 -1.32 -11.69 -3.31
CA GLY A 30 -0.09 -11.38 -4.03
C GLY A 30 -0.27 -11.07 -5.53
N LYS A 31 -1.50 -11.09 -6.07
CA LYS A 31 -1.76 -10.62 -7.43
C LYS A 31 -1.82 -9.10 -7.47
N GLU A 32 -1.25 -8.56 -8.53
CA GLU A 32 -1.22 -7.13 -8.78
C GLU A 32 -2.61 -6.56 -9.09
N VAL A 33 -2.91 -5.39 -8.53
CA VAL A 33 -4.13 -4.62 -8.82
C VAL A 33 -3.79 -3.46 -9.71
N PHE A 34 -4.35 -3.48 -10.92
CA PHE A 34 -4.27 -2.37 -11.85
C PHE A 34 -5.16 -1.21 -11.42
N SER A 35 -4.58 -0.01 -11.31
CA SER A 35 -5.37 1.21 -11.15
C SER A 35 -6.16 1.50 -12.43
N LYS A 36 -7.49 1.61 -12.32
CA LYS A 36 -8.38 1.91 -13.44
C LYS A 36 -8.59 3.42 -13.70
N GLY A 37 -7.90 4.28 -12.94
CA GLY A 37 -8.01 5.73 -13.07
C GLY A 37 -7.20 6.49 -12.03
N SER A 38 -7.14 7.81 -12.17
CA SER A 38 -6.24 8.69 -11.42
C SER A 38 -6.41 8.58 -9.90
N ARG A 39 -7.64 8.40 -9.40
CA ARG A 39 -7.91 8.26 -7.97
C ARG A 39 -7.29 6.98 -7.37
N GLN A 40 -7.39 5.86 -8.09
CA GLN A 40 -6.79 4.60 -7.65
C GLN A 40 -5.27 4.65 -7.74
N ARG A 41 -4.75 5.30 -8.77
CA ARG A 41 -3.31 5.49 -8.93
C ARG A 41 -2.72 6.32 -7.80
N LEU A 42 -3.33 7.46 -7.48
CA LEU A 42 -2.90 8.31 -6.36
C LEU A 42 -2.98 7.57 -5.01
N ALA A 43 -4.03 6.76 -4.80
CA ALA A 43 -4.13 5.93 -3.61
C ALA A 43 -3.02 4.87 -3.55
N GLY A 44 -2.73 4.20 -4.67
CA GLY A 44 -1.62 3.25 -4.78
C GLY A 44 -0.27 3.91 -4.51
N GLU A 45 0.02 5.05 -5.14
CA GLU A 45 1.26 5.82 -4.93
C GLU A 45 1.41 6.29 -3.47
N ALA A 46 0.33 6.73 -2.83
CA ALA A 46 0.33 7.09 -1.41
C ALA A 46 0.65 5.89 -0.51
N LEU A 47 0.08 4.72 -0.79
CA LEU A 47 0.39 3.48 -0.04
C LEU A 47 1.82 3.01 -0.27
N VAL A 48 2.38 3.25 -1.46
CA VAL A 48 3.79 2.97 -1.77
C VAL A 48 4.71 3.89 -0.97
N GLN A 49 4.40 5.18 -0.91
CA GLN A 49 5.15 6.13 -0.08
C GLN A 49 5.06 5.79 1.41
N ALA A 50 3.90 5.30 1.86
CA ALA A 50 3.69 4.84 3.23
C ALA A 50 4.36 3.49 3.55
N GLY A 51 4.87 2.77 2.53
CA GLY A 51 5.49 1.45 2.69
C GLY A 51 4.49 0.30 2.89
N TYR A 52 3.19 0.51 2.66
CA TYR A 52 2.16 -0.52 2.76
C TYR A 52 1.95 -1.27 1.43
N ALA A 53 2.29 -0.65 0.31
CA ALA A 53 2.24 -1.25 -1.02
C ALA A 53 3.57 -1.07 -1.77
N ARG A 54 3.73 -1.75 -2.90
CA ARG A 54 4.81 -1.52 -3.87
C ARG A 54 4.24 -1.47 -5.29
N THR A 55 4.90 -0.73 -6.18
CA THR A 55 4.60 -0.77 -7.61
C THR A 55 5.21 -2.01 -8.24
N HIS A 56 4.52 -2.62 -9.19
CA HIS A 56 5.09 -3.71 -9.98
C HIS A 56 6.22 -3.18 -10.87
N ALA A 57 7.25 -4.01 -11.11
CA ALA A 57 8.44 -3.59 -11.85
C ALA A 57 8.17 -3.32 -13.34
N ILE A 58 7.17 -4.00 -13.91
CA ILE A 58 6.85 -3.94 -15.35
C ILE A 58 5.69 -2.96 -15.61
N PHE A 59 4.73 -2.91 -14.69
CA PHE A 59 3.51 -2.13 -14.85
C PHE A 59 3.47 -1.00 -13.83
N SER A 60 3.72 0.22 -14.28
CA SER A 60 3.70 1.45 -13.47
C SER A 60 2.32 1.84 -12.91
N HIS A 61 1.28 1.06 -13.24
CA HIS A 61 -0.09 1.23 -12.74
C HIS A 61 -0.59 0.00 -11.99
N ALA A 62 0.29 -0.97 -11.73
CA ALA A 62 -0.03 -2.16 -10.97
C ALA A 62 0.63 -2.06 -9.59
N PHE A 63 -0.14 -2.41 -8.57
CA PHE A 63 0.27 -2.31 -7.18
C PHE A 63 0.12 -3.67 -6.51
N GLU A 64 1.02 -3.96 -5.58
CA GLU A 64 1.02 -5.16 -4.76
C GLU A 64 1.08 -4.77 -3.28
N ILE A 65 0.43 -5.57 -2.42
CA ILE A 65 0.54 -5.41 -0.99
C ILE A 65 1.93 -5.85 -0.51
N THR A 66 2.46 -5.15 0.49
CA THR A 66 3.68 -5.55 1.20
C THR A 66 3.32 -6.25 2.51
N PRO A 67 4.24 -7.01 3.13
CA PRO A 67 4.00 -7.60 4.45
C PRO A 67 3.61 -6.57 5.53
N ALA A 68 4.12 -5.33 5.43
CA ALA A 68 3.76 -4.26 6.36
C ALA A 68 2.32 -3.77 6.16
N GLY A 69 1.85 -3.71 4.92
CA GLY A 69 0.46 -3.37 4.60
C GLY A 69 -0.53 -4.45 5.05
N ASP A 70 -0.13 -5.72 4.93
CA ASP A 70 -0.94 -6.86 5.38
C ASP A 70 -1.06 -6.88 6.90
N TYR A 71 0.06 -6.75 7.61
CA TYR A 71 0.07 -6.60 9.08
C TYR A 71 -0.75 -5.40 9.57
N TYR A 72 -0.71 -4.29 8.83
CA TYR A 72 -1.52 -3.12 9.14
C TYR A 72 -3.03 -3.41 9.02
N LEU A 73 -3.45 -4.16 7.99
CA LEU A 73 -4.85 -4.57 7.84
C LEU A 73 -5.29 -5.52 8.95
N ASP A 74 -4.47 -6.50 9.32
CA ASP A 74 -4.77 -7.43 10.41
C ASP A 74 -4.99 -6.71 11.74
N ARG A 75 -4.13 -5.73 12.05
CA ARG A 75 -4.27 -4.86 13.23
C ARG A 75 -5.55 -4.02 13.19
N LEU A 76 -6.00 -3.60 12.01
CA LEU A 76 -7.19 -2.78 11.82
C LEU A 76 -8.49 -3.59 11.90
N LEU A 77 -8.46 -4.82 11.40
CA LEU A 77 -9.60 -5.74 11.37
C LEU A 77 -9.81 -6.44 12.73
N GLY A 78 -8.89 -6.26 13.68
CA GLY A 78 -9.01 -6.82 15.02
C GLY A 78 -8.99 -8.35 15.01
N VAL A 79 -8.29 -8.96 14.06
CA VAL A 79 -8.11 -10.41 14.01
C VAL A 79 -7.06 -10.80 15.05
N HIS A 80 -7.48 -10.84 16.31
CA HIS A 80 -6.79 -11.43 17.45
C HIS A 80 -7.80 -11.96 18.46
#